data_AF-A0A933XMK3-F1
#
_entry.id   AF-A0A933XMK3-F1
#
_cell.length_a   1.000
_cell.length_b   1.000
_cell.length_c   1.000
_cell.angle_alpha   90.00
_cell.angle_beta   90.00
_cell.angle_gamma   90.00
#
_symmetry.space_group_name_H-M   'P 1'
#
loop_
_entity.id
_entity.type
_entity.pdbx_description
1 polymer ?
#
loop_
_entity_poly.entity_id
_entity_poly.type
_entity_poly.pdbx_seq_one_letter_code
_entity_poly.pdbx_strand_id
1 'polypeptide(L)'
;DCIGGLEIGAIAIATAIADEAYRASPSREWRSFVVRKQPKDHGLGKLIEGAVTPGDRAVIVDDVLTSGGSIIKAVKAARDAGLKVDHALVIVDRKEQEGWAKVEHEGIRLLNLLTIDNLLNASDVRR
;
A
#
# COMPACT_ATOMS: atom_id res chain seq x y z
N ASP A 1 11.59 2.02 8.79
CA ASP A 1 10.92 1.76 7.50
C ASP A 1 9.77 0.79 7.70
N CYS A 2 8.66 1.00 7.01
CA CYS A 2 7.47 0.19 7.17
C CYS A 2 6.70 0.02 5.86
N ILE A 3 5.77 -0.93 5.85
CA ILE A 3 4.89 -1.22 4.71
C ILE A 3 3.46 -1.43 5.20
N GLY A 4 2.49 -0.90 4.48
CA GLY A 4 1.11 -0.95 4.95
C GLY A 4 0.14 -0.38 3.94
N GLY A 5 -1.14 -0.41 4.25
CA GLY A 5 -2.16 0.13 3.35
C GLY A 5 -3.54 0.10 3.98
N LEU A 6 -4.54 0.47 3.20
CA LEU A 6 -5.92 0.52 3.67
C LEU A 6 -6.45 -0.90 3.92
N GLU A 7 -7.12 -1.10 5.05
CA GLU A 7 -7.81 -2.36 5.31
C GLU A 7 -8.88 -2.66 4.23
N ILE A 8 -9.14 -3.90 3.85
CA ILE A 8 -8.56 -5.15 4.35
C ILE A 8 -7.53 -5.74 3.37
N GLY A 9 -7.64 -5.44 2.06
CA GLY A 9 -6.83 -6.05 1.00
C GLY A 9 -5.32 -5.89 1.21
N ALA A 10 -4.88 -4.75 1.74
CA ALA A 10 -3.47 -4.48 2.00
C ALA A 10 -2.86 -5.30 3.15
N ILE A 11 -3.66 -5.84 4.08
CA ILE A 11 -3.14 -6.42 5.35
C ILE A 11 -2.27 -7.65 5.07
N ALA A 12 -2.80 -8.60 4.28
CA ALA A 12 -2.08 -9.83 3.96
C ALA A 12 -0.82 -9.54 3.13
N ILE A 13 -0.93 -8.61 2.17
CA ILE A 13 0.16 -8.20 1.29
C ILE A 13 1.30 -7.56 2.10
N ALA A 14 0.98 -6.57 2.95
CA ALA A 14 1.96 -5.88 3.77
C ALA A 14 2.66 -6.85 4.74
N THR A 15 1.89 -7.76 5.36
CA THR A 15 2.44 -8.74 6.30
C THR A 15 3.38 -9.72 5.59
N ALA A 16 2.98 -10.24 4.43
CA ALA A 16 3.81 -11.17 3.66
C ALA A 16 5.10 -10.51 3.14
N ILE A 17 5.02 -9.27 2.66
CA ILE A 17 6.21 -8.53 2.21
C ILE A 17 7.16 -8.23 3.37
N ALA A 18 6.62 -7.83 4.54
CA ALA A 18 7.43 -7.58 5.73
C ALA A 18 8.17 -8.85 6.20
N ASP A 19 7.48 -10.00 6.22
CA ASP A 19 8.08 -11.29 6.57
C ASP A 19 9.18 -11.70 5.58
N GLU A 20 8.90 -11.61 4.27
CA GLU A 20 9.90 -11.92 3.23
C GLU A 20 11.13 -11.00 3.32
N ALA A 21 10.90 -9.69 3.50
CA ALA A 21 11.97 -8.71 3.60
C ALA A 21 12.85 -8.96 4.84
N TYR A 22 12.25 -9.41 5.95
CA TYR A 22 12.99 -9.85 7.12
C TYR A 22 13.81 -11.12 6.84
N ARG A 23 13.23 -12.12 6.19
CA ARG A 23 13.97 -13.35 5.80
C ARG A 23 15.16 -13.05 4.90
N ALA A 24 15.00 -12.14 3.93
CA ALA A 24 16.07 -11.73 3.02
C ALA A 24 17.12 -10.83 3.68
N SER A 25 16.80 -10.14 4.78
CA SER A 25 17.71 -9.25 5.50
C SER A 25 17.41 -9.22 7.01
N PRO A 26 17.80 -10.26 7.77
CA PRO A 26 17.35 -10.45 9.16
C PRO A 26 17.86 -9.39 10.15
N SER A 27 18.90 -8.64 9.80
CA SER A 27 19.44 -7.57 10.65
C SER A 27 18.65 -6.26 10.58
N ARG A 28 17.63 -6.18 9.73
CA ARG A 28 16.79 -4.98 9.55
C ARG A 28 15.35 -5.29 9.91
N GLU A 29 14.76 -4.44 10.74
CA GLU A 29 13.33 -4.52 11.06
C GLU A 29 12.49 -3.99 9.90
N TRP A 30 11.59 -4.85 9.41
CA TRP A 30 10.58 -4.50 8.42
C TRP A 30 9.21 -4.55 9.09
N ARG A 31 8.68 -3.38 9.45
CA ARG A 31 7.44 -3.27 10.21
C ARG A 31 6.24 -3.16 9.28
N SER A 32 5.15 -3.85 9.61
CA SER A 32 3.88 -3.68 8.91
C SER A 32 2.94 -2.74 9.67
N PHE A 33 2.07 -2.06 8.94
CA PHE A 33 0.99 -1.25 9.52
C PHE A 33 -0.28 -1.34 8.68
N VAL A 34 -1.40 -0.94 9.27
CA VAL A 34 -2.72 -0.94 8.63
C VAL A 34 -3.34 0.43 8.81
N VAL A 35 -3.92 0.96 7.73
CA VAL A 35 -4.77 2.15 7.78
C VAL A 35 -6.21 1.69 7.88
N ARG A 36 -6.92 2.14 8.92
CA ARG A 36 -8.34 1.84 9.09
C ARG A 36 -9.20 2.71 8.17
N LYS A 37 -10.37 2.21 7.78
CA LYS A 37 -11.37 2.99 7.04
C LYS A 37 -12.06 4.04 7.91
N GLN A 38 -12.15 3.77 9.21
CA GLN A 38 -12.75 4.66 10.19
C GLN A 38 -11.86 4.76 11.44
N PRO A 39 -11.82 5.94 12.10
CA PRO A 39 -11.12 6.13 13.36
C PRO A 39 -11.61 5.14 14.43
N LYS A 40 -10.79 4.90 15.46
CA LYS A 40 -11.25 4.23 16.68
C LYS A 40 -12.33 5.07 17.38
N ASP A 41 -13.39 4.42 17.85
CA ASP A 41 -14.50 5.08 18.57
C ASP A 41 -14.04 5.71 19.90
N HIS A 42 -12.97 5.21 20.52
CA HIS A 42 -12.45 5.69 21.80
C HIS A 42 -10.92 5.90 21.74
N GLY A 43 -10.43 7.06 22.19
CA GLY A 43 -9.00 7.45 22.20
C GLY A 43 -8.67 8.63 21.28
N LEU A 44 -7.39 8.80 20.91
CA LEU A 44 -6.88 9.90 20.04
C LEU A 44 -7.35 9.82 18.55
N GLY A 45 -8.33 8.98 18.21
CA GLY A 45 -8.89 8.90 16.85
C GLY A 45 -7.90 8.48 15.75
N LYS A 46 -6.81 7.77 16.10
CA LYS A 46 -5.76 7.39 15.14
C LYS A 46 -6.29 6.39 14.10
N LEU A 47 -5.92 6.60 12.84
CA LEU A 47 -6.24 5.71 11.71
C LEU A 47 -5.18 4.64 11.47
N ILE A 48 -3.98 4.77 12.05
CA ILE A 48 -2.86 3.82 11.86
C ILE A 48 -2.80 2.84 13.03
N GLU A 49 -2.81 1.54 12.70
CA GLU A 49 -2.49 0.44 13.59
C GLU A 49 -1.14 -0.18 13.20
N GLY A 50 -0.34 -0.61 14.18
CA GLY A 50 0.99 -1.20 13.97
C GLY A 50 2.12 -0.36 14.55
N ALA A 51 3.33 -0.90 14.51
CA ALA A 51 4.52 -0.25 15.07
C ALA A 51 5.13 0.72 14.06
N VAL A 52 4.64 1.96 14.03
CA VAL A 52 5.20 3.03 13.19
C VAL A 52 5.77 4.17 14.04
N THR A 53 6.79 4.85 13.53
CA THR A 53 7.44 5.99 14.20
C THR A 53 7.47 7.17 13.24
N PRO A 54 7.13 8.40 13.68
CA PRO A 54 7.28 9.59 12.84
C PRO A 54 8.69 9.69 12.25
N GLY A 55 8.78 10.02 10.96
CA GLY A 55 10.02 10.05 10.20
C GLY A 55 10.36 8.75 9.48
N ASP A 56 9.71 7.62 9.80
CA ASP A 56 9.83 6.38 9.03
C ASP A 56 9.45 6.60 7.58
N ARG A 57 10.18 5.96 6.66
CA ARG A 57 9.73 5.82 5.28
C ARG A 57 8.74 4.67 5.18
N ALA A 58 7.64 4.92 4.49
CA ALA A 58 6.59 3.92 4.30
C ALA A 58 6.29 3.72 2.81
N VAL A 59 6.08 2.46 2.44
CA VAL A 59 5.50 2.09 1.15
C VAL A 59 4.03 1.73 1.37
N ILE A 60 3.14 2.31 0.57
CA ILE A 60 1.73 1.92 0.56
C ILE A 60 1.54 0.71 -0.35
N VAL A 61 0.80 -0.30 0.10
CA VAL A 61 0.42 -1.44 -0.73
C VAL A 61 -1.10 -1.56 -0.85
N ASP A 62 -1.56 -2.04 -2.00
CA ASP A 62 -2.96 -2.42 -2.23
C ASP A 62 -3.03 -3.62 -3.18
N ASP A 63 -4.15 -4.33 -3.22
CA ASP A 63 -4.32 -5.45 -4.14
C ASP A 63 -4.58 -4.96 -5.58
N VAL A 64 -5.52 -4.02 -5.74
CA VAL A 64 -6.01 -3.58 -7.05
C VAL A 64 -6.12 -2.06 -7.12
N LEU A 65 -5.52 -1.47 -8.16
CA LEU A 65 -5.76 -0.07 -8.52
C LEU A 65 -7.00 0.04 -9.42
N THR A 66 -8.00 0.78 -8.94
CA THR A 66 -9.13 1.26 -9.75
C THR A 66 -9.11 2.79 -9.79
N SER A 67 -9.85 3.47 -8.92
CA SER A 67 -9.91 4.94 -8.86
C SER A 67 -8.73 5.59 -8.13
N GLY A 68 -7.88 4.81 -7.47
CA GLY A 68 -6.80 5.29 -6.60
C GLY A 68 -7.24 5.75 -5.20
N GLY A 69 -8.54 5.83 -4.93
CA GLY A 69 -9.06 6.43 -3.70
C GLY A 69 -8.58 5.75 -2.40
N SER A 70 -8.43 4.42 -2.39
CA SER A 70 -7.91 3.68 -1.23
C SER A 70 -6.46 4.04 -0.92
N ILE A 71 -5.61 4.06 -1.95
CA ILE A 71 -4.19 4.44 -1.84
C ILE A 71 -4.07 5.87 -1.35
N ILE A 72 -4.81 6.81 -1.95
CA ILE A 72 -4.75 8.24 -1.57
C ILE A 72 -5.16 8.43 -0.10
N LYS A 73 -6.20 7.73 0.36
CA LYS A 73 -6.60 7.75 1.78
C LYS A 73 -5.50 7.20 2.69
N ALA A 74 -4.89 6.08 2.31
CA ALA A 74 -3.80 5.48 3.07
C ALA A 74 -2.55 6.39 3.13
N VAL A 75 -2.18 7.01 2.00
CA VAL A 75 -1.09 8.00 1.91
C VAL A 75 -1.33 9.18 2.86
N LYS A 76 -2.54 9.75 2.85
CA LYS A 76 -2.88 10.89 3.71
C LYS A 76 -2.82 10.51 5.18
N ALA A 77 -3.46 9.42 5.58
CA ALA A 77 -3.41 8.95 6.96
C ALA A 77 -1.99 8.62 7.45
N ALA A 78 -1.16 8.04 6.58
CA ALA A 78 0.25 7.75 6.89
C ALA A 78 1.08 9.04 7.04
N ARG A 79 0.92 10.01 6.14
CA ARG A 79 1.57 11.32 6.24
C ARG A 79 1.12 12.10 7.47
N ASP A 80 -0.16 12.06 7.82
CA ASP A 80 -0.71 12.67 9.05
C ASP A 80 -0.14 12.03 10.32
N ALA A 81 0.22 10.74 10.26
CA ALA A 81 0.95 10.04 11.32
C ALA A 81 2.46 10.34 11.34
N GLY A 82 2.95 11.23 10.48
CA GLY A 82 4.35 11.65 10.39
C GLY A 82 5.23 10.74 9.53
N LEU A 83 4.67 9.84 8.74
CA LEU A 83 5.43 8.95 7.86
C LEU A 83 5.80 9.65 6.55
N LYS A 84 6.96 9.29 6.00
CA LYS A 84 7.42 9.74 4.67
C LYS A 84 6.96 8.74 3.62
N VAL A 85 6.00 9.15 2.80
CA VAL A 85 5.36 8.28 1.81
C VAL A 85 5.58 8.83 0.41
N ASP A 86 6.45 8.16 -0.34
CA ASP A 86 6.82 8.55 -1.72
C ASP A 86 6.47 7.46 -2.74
N HIS A 87 6.12 6.25 -2.29
CA HIS A 87 5.88 5.10 -3.16
C HIS A 87 4.61 4.34 -2.76
N ALA A 88 3.95 3.79 -3.77
CA ALA A 88 2.91 2.80 -3.58
C ALA A 88 3.07 1.64 -4.58
N LEU A 89 2.67 0.44 -4.18
CA LEU A 89 2.71 -0.78 -4.98
C LEU A 89 1.32 -1.41 -5.01
N VAL A 90 0.83 -1.75 -6.20
CA VAL A 90 -0.37 -2.56 -6.38
C VAL A 90 -0.05 -3.88 -7.08
N ILE A 91 -0.84 -4.92 -6.83
CA ILE A 91 -0.65 -6.17 -7.58
C ILE A 91 -1.19 -5.99 -8.99
N VAL A 92 -2.42 -5.50 -9.15
CA VAL A 92 -3.07 -5.34 -10.46
C VAL A 92 -3.54 -3.91 -10.67
N ASP A 93 -3.13 -3.29 -11.79
CA ASP A 93 -3.74 -2.07 -12.29
C ASP A 93 -4.86 -2.36 -13.30
N ARG A 94 -6.09 -1.94 -12.99
CA ARG A 94 -7.25 -2.11 -13.87
C ARG A 94 -7.36 -1.06 -14.97
N LYS A 95 -6.51 -0.03 -14.99
CA LYS A 95 -6.56 1.07 -15.97
C LYS A 95 -7.92 1.77 -16.05
N GLU A 96 -8.57 1.91 -14.90
CA GLU A 96 -9.90 2.51 -14.78
C GLU A 96 -9.85 3.88 -14.10
N GLN A 97 -10.81 4.75 -14.41
CA GLN A 97 -11.11 5.96 -13.65
C GLN A 97 -9.89 6.89 -13.41
N GLU A 98 -8.88 6.82 -14.28
CA GLU A 98 -7.63 7.59 -14.19
C GLU A 98 -6.91 7.40 -12.84
N GLY A 99 -7.06 6.24 -12.19
CA GLY A 99 -6.52 6.01 -10.84
C GLY A 99 -5.02 6.19 -10.74
N TRP A 100 -4.27 5.75 -11.76
CA TRP A 100 -2.82 5.93 -11.82
C TRP A 100 -2.42 7.40 -11.72
N ALA A 101 -2.94 8.22 -12.64
CA ALA A 101 -2.65 9.65 -12.70
C ALA A 101 -3.08 10.38 -11.40
N LYS A 102 -4.22 10.01 -10.83
CA LYS A 102 -4.70 10.58 -9.55
C LYS A 102 -3.75 10.30 -8.39
N VAL A 103 -3.17 9.11 -8.34
CA VAL A 103 -2.19 8.76 -7.30
C VAL A 103 -0.86 9.47 -7.53
N GLU A 104 -0.39 9.56 -8.78
CA GLU A 104 0.84 10.29 -9.11
C GLU A 104 0.74 11.79 -8.79
N HIS A 105 -0.44 12.40 -8.99
CA HIS A 105 -0.70 13.79 -8.60
C HIS A 105 -0.55 14.05 -7.08
N GLU A 106 -0.64 13.02 -6.24
CA GLU A 106 -0.40 13.11 -4.79
C GLU A 106 1.11 13.00 -4.44
N GLY A 107 1.97 13.04 -5.46
CA GLY A 107 3.43 12.95 -5.34
C GLY A 107 3.92 11.53 -5.03
N ILE A 108 3.17 10.52 -5.47
CA ILE A 108 3.47 9.10 -5.21
C ILE A 108 3.95 8.43 -6.49
N ARG A 109 5.14 7.81 -6.42
CA ARG A 109 5.59 6.91 -7.48
C ARG A 109 4.86 5.58 -7.35
N LEU A 110 4.04 5.26 -8.35
CA LEU A 110 3.26 4.03 -8.37
C LEU A 110 4.02 2.90 -9.08
N LEU A 111 3.91 1.70 -8.51
CA LEU A 111 4.42 0.45 -9.06
C LEU A 111 3.25 -0.53 -9.18
N ASN A 112 3.25 -1.36 -10.22
CA ASN A 112 2.32 -2.47 -10.36
C ASN A 112 3.04 -3.74 -10.80
N LEU A 113 2.56 -4.91 -10.36
CA LEU A 113 3.09 -6.19 -10.85
C LEU A 113 2.46 -6.57 -12.19
N LEU A 114 1.15 -6.32 -12.33
CA LEU A 114 0.35 -6.66 -13.50
C LEU A 114 -0.60 -5.52 -13.85
N THR A 115 -1.07 -5.53 -15.09
CA THR A 115 -2.21 -4.75 -15.58
C THR A 115 -3.35 -5.69 -15.97
N ILE A 116 -4.56 -5.16 -16.11
CA ILE A 116 -5.70 -5.92 -16.64
C ILE A 116 -5.39 -6.54 -18.01
N ASP A 117 -4.61 -5.86 -18.85
CA ASP A 117 -4.19 -6.39 -20.15
C ASP A 117 -3.30 -7.62 -20.00
N ASN A 118 -2.43 -7.66 -18.99
CA ASN A 118 -1.63 -8.86 -18.71
C ASN A 118 -2.51 -10.06 -18.35
N LEU A 119 -3.61 -9.82 -17.64
CA LEU A 119 -4.55 -10.88 -17.24
C LEU A 119 -5.45 -11.33 -18.41
N LEU A 120 -5.95 -10.40 -19.21
CA LEU A 120 -6.82 -10.72 -20.36
C LEU A 120 -6.07 -11.41 -21.50
N ASN A 121 -4.79 -11.10 -21.67
CA ASN A 121 -3.94 -11.71 -22.70
C ASN A 121 -3.17 -12.94 -22.20
N ALA A 122 -3.42 -13.40 -20.97
CA ALA A 122 -2.78 -14.59 -20.40
C ALA A 122 -3.24 -15.91 -21.04
N SER A 123 -4.16 -15.86 -22.02
CA SER A 123 -4.73 -17.00 -22.75
C SER A 123 -3.72 -17.87 -23.51
N ASP A 124 -2.45 -17.45 -23.64
CA ASP A 124 -1.41 -18.22 -24.33
C ASP A 124 -0.36 -18.88 -23.41
N VAL A 125 -0.45 -18.74 -22.08
CA VAL A 125 0.52 -19.35 -21.13
C VAL A 125 0.05 -20.74 -20.66
N ARG A 126 -0.41 -21.57 -21.60
CA ARG A 126 -0.50 -23.03 -21.46
C ARG A 126 0.17 -23.68 -22.67
N ARG A 127 1.50 -23.65 -22.71
CA ARG A 127 2.33 -24.63 -23.42
C ARG A 127 3.58 -24.93 -22.61
#